data_AF-A0A432HVL2-F1
#
_entry.id   AF-A0A432HVL2-F1
#
_cell.length_a   1.000
_cell.length_b   1.000
_cell.length_c   1.000
_cell.angle_alpha   90.00
_cell.angle_beta   90.00
_cell.angle_gamma   90.00
#
_symmetry.space_group_name_H-M   'P 1'
#
loop_
_entity.id
_entity.type
_entity.pdbx_description
1 polymer ?
#
loop_
_entity_poly.entity_id
_entity_poly.type
_entity_poly.pdbx_seq_one_letter_code
_entity_poly.pdbx_strand_id
1 'polypeptide(L)'
;MGSVDEELLYAIRAMEVLLQSGVGIAEAMKHVADEDYGDLSVEFQRIFSAVEGGSMLGDGIRAQMRATSSAGLRRTLSALAMSVEQDTNVIDRLRSIADKEARSRRVEIQAYIESLGGVAELFLVVSVLVPIVVVIIAVIDGLLGAAGPIGGSMRVPPACTPIMFLLATLLIAGLIIRTKAREPKV
;
A
#
# COMPACT_ATOMS: atom_id res chain seq x y z
N MET A 1 30.14 46.39 12.92
CA MET A 1 28.94 45.53 12.99
C MET A 1 28.24 45.53 11.63
N GLY A 2 28.98 45.25 10.54
CA GLY A 2 28.47 45.37 9.15
C GLY A 2 28.71 44.15 8.26
N SER A 3 29.45 43.14 8.72
CA SER A 3 29.84 41.95 7.95
C SER A 3 28.65 41.05 7.58
N VAL A 4 27.83 40.67 8.57
CA VAL A 4 26.74 39.70 8.35
C VAL A 4 25.75 40.16 7.29
N ASP A 5 25.33 41.42 7.30
CA ASP A 5 24.35 41.94 6.33
C ASP A 5 24.95 42.14 4.93
N GLU A 6 26.25 42.46 4.85
CA GLU A 6 26.97 42.69 3.60
C GLU A 6 27.22 41.35 2.86
N GLU A 7 27.55 40.30 3.60
CA GLU A 7 27.82 38.96 3.08
C GLU A 7 26.54 38.16 2.84
N LEU A 8 25.45 38.49 3.54
CA LEU A 8 24.14 37.83 3.39
C LEU A 8 23.62 37.85 1.96
N LEU A 9 23.80 38.95 1.21
CA LEU A 9 23.34 39.02 -0.17
C LEU A 9 24.05 37.99 -1.06
N TYR A 10 25.37 37.84 -0.90
CA TYR A 10 26.17 36.88 -1.67
C TYR A 10 25.79 35.45 -1.30
N ALA A 11 25.65 35.15 -0.02
CA ALA A 11 25.22 33.83 0.45
C ALA A 11 23.81 33.45 -0.05
N ILE A 12 22.87 34.41 -0.07
CA ILE A 12 21.54 34.18 -0.64
C ILE A 12 21.62 33.84 -2.13
N ARG A 13 22.46 34.54 -2.90
CA ARG A 13 22.65 34.25 -4.33
C ARG A 13 23.29 32.90 -4.57
N ALA A 14 24.27 32.53 -3.75
CA ALA A 14 24.90 31.20 -3.81
C ALA A 14 23.87 30.10 -3.50
N MET A 15 23.10 30.25 -2.42
CA MET A 15 22.01 29.32 -2.09
C MET A 15 20.96 29.26 -3.20
N GLU A 16 20.59 30.38 -3.81
CA GLU A 16 19.64 30.41 -4.93
C GLU A 16 20.12 29.53 -6.11
N VAL A 17 21.39 29.65 -6.50
CA VAL A 17 21.99 28.85 -7.57
C VAL A 17 22.02 27.35 -7.21
N LEU A 18 22.41 27.02 -5.97
CA LEU A 18 22.41 25.64 -5.49
C LEU A 18 21.00 25.03 -5.49
N LEU A 19 20.02 25.76 -4.96
CA LEU A 19 18.61 25.32 -4.94
C LEU A 19 18.05 25.15 -6.35
N GLN A 20 18.38 26.04 -7.29
CA GLN A 20 17.99 25.90 -8.70
C GLN A 20 18.59 24.66 -9.36
N SER A 21 19.74 24.18 -8.90
CA SER A 21 20.35 22.93 -9.35
C SER A 21 19.74 21.67 -8.71
N GLY A 22 18.74 21.83 -7.84
CA GLY A 22 18.05 20.73 -7.16
C GLY A 22 18.70 20.29 -5.84
N VAL A 23 19.67 21.04 -5.33
CA VAL A 23 20.25 20.81 -3.99
C VAL A 23 19.18 21.10 -2.93
N GLY A 24 19.09 20.26 -1.91
CA GLY A 24 18.14 20.47 -0.81
C GLY A 24 18.51 21.68 0.05
N ILE A 25 17.52 22.27 0.72
CA ILE A 25 17.70 23.48 1.54
C ILE A 25 18.72 23.28 2.66
N ALA A 26 18.67 22.12 3.34
CA ALA A 26 19.63 21.78 4.38
C ALA A 26 21.08 21.78 3.85
N GLU A 27 21.30 21.26 2.65
CA GLU A 27 22.63 21.17 2.06
C GLU A 27 23.11 22.54 1.54
N ALA A 28 22.22 23.33 0.93
CA ALA A 28 22.53 24.70 0.52
C ALA A 28 22.91 25.58 1.72
N MET A 29 22.22 25.42 2.85
CA MET A 29 22.60 26.10 4.09
C MET A 29 23.93 25.61 4.66
N LYS A 30 24.22 24.31 4.55
CA LYS A 30 25.49 23.73 4.99
C LYS A 30 26.66 24.27 4.18
N HIS A 31 26.46 24.46 2.87
CA HIS A 31 27.44 25.11 2.01
C HIS A 31 27.79 26.53 2.49
N VAL A 32 26.81 27.32 2.95
CA VAL A 32 27.07 28.65 3.54
C VAL A 32 27.79 28.54 4.89
N ALA A 33 27.52 27.49 5.67
CA ALA A 33 28.24 27.24 6.92
C ALA A 33 29.72 26.85 6.69
N ASP A 34 30.00 26.11 5.62
CA ASP A 34 31.33 25.57 5.32
C ASP A 34 32.19 26.53 4.48
N GLU A 35 31.59 27.42 3.69
CA GLU A 35 32.29 28.45 2.92
C GLU A 35 32.66 29.70 3.74
N ASP A 36 33.50 30.56 3.16
CA ASP A 36 34.03 31.76 3.80
C ASP A 36 33.14 32.99 3.55
N TYR A 37 31.98 33.03 4.21
CA TYR A 37 31.12 34.20 4.38
C TYR A 37 31.31 34.82 5.78
N GLY A 38 32.56 34.83 6.27
CA GLY A 38 32.93 35.59 7.46
C GLY A 38 32.05 35.30 8.67
N ASP A 39 31.49 36.34 9.27
CA ASP A 39 30.63 36.20 10.46
C ASP A 39 29.31 35.46 10.15
N LEU A 40 28.84 35.48 8.89
CA LEU A 40 27.62 34.77 8.49
C LEU A 40 27.81 33.25 8.55
N SER A 41 28.94 32.74 8.08
CA SER A 41 29.26 31.32 8.13
C SER A 41 29.26 30.80 9.57
N VAL A 42 29.80 31.59 10.51
CA VAL A 42 29.78 31.25 11.94
C VAL A 42 28.35 31.15 12.46
N GLU A 43 27.46 32.06 12.07
CA GLU A 43 26.05 32.03 12.49
C GLU A 43 25.32 30.79 11.96
N PHE A 44 25.62 30.35 10.73
CA PHE A 44 25.10 29.12 10.15
C PHE A 44 25.73 27.86 10.76
N GLN A 45 27.03 27.86 11.06
CA GLN A 45 27.69 26.76 11.77
C GLN A 45 27.05 26.50 13.12
N ARG A 46 26.68 27.54 13.88
CA ARG A 46 25.96 27.37 15.15
C ARG A 46 24.64 26.61 14.98
N ILE A 47 23.93 26.80 13.86
CA ILE A 47 22.71 26.05 13.55
C ILE A 47 23.07 24.56 13.39
N PHE A 48 24.09 24.23 12.60
CA PHE A 48 24.49 22.84 12.36
C PHE A 48 25.10 22.18 13.61
N SER A 49 25.84 22.91 14.45
CA SER A 49 26.30 22.39 15.75
C SER A 49 25.15 22.00 16.67
N ALA A 50 24.03 22.75 16.66
CA ALA A 50 22.83 22.35 17.38
C ALA A 50 22.20 21.09 16.80
N VAL A 51 22.21 20.93 15.47
CA VAL A 51 21.70 19.74 14.79
C VAL A 51 22.56 18.51 15.09
N GLU A 52 23.89 18.66 15.08
CA GLU A 52 24.83 17.62 15.50
C GLU A 52 24.63 17.21 16.97
N GLY A 53 24.19 18.17 17.81
CA GLY A 53 23.75 17.92 19.18
C GLY A 53 22.39 17.20 19.31
N GLY A 54 21.75 16.83 18.21
CA GLY A 54 20.50 16.05 18.17
C GLY A 54 19.22 16.88 18.03
N SER A 55 19.31 18.20 17.80
CA SER A 55 18.12 19.01 17.51
C SER A 55 17.68 18.90 16.04
N MET A 56 16.40 19.15 15.77
CA MET A 56 15.92 19.26 14.39
C MET A 56 16.44 20.54 13.75
N LEU A 57 16.75 20.49 12.45
CA LEU A 57 17.25 21.64 11.69
C LEU A 57 16.34 22.87 11.81
N GLY A 58 15.02 22.69 11.73
CA GLY A 58 14.05 23.77 11.94
C GLY A 58 14.17 24.44 13.30
N ASP A 59 14.45 23.68 14.37
CA ASP A 59 14.60 24.22 15.71
C ASP A 59 15.94 24.97 15.89
N GLY A 60 17.01 24.46 15.29
CA GLY A 60 18.30 25.16 15.22
C GLY A 60 18.18 26.51 14.51
N ILE A 61 17.47 26.55 13.37
CA ILE A 61 17.20 27.79 12.63
C ILE A 61 16.43 28.79 13.52
N ARG A 62 15.37 28.33 14.20
CA ARG A 62 14.58 29.20 15.10
C ARG A 62 15.37 29.71 16.29
N ALA A 63 16.28 28.90 16.84
CA ALA A 63 17.17 29.34 17.91
C ALA A 63 18.06 30.49 17.41
N GLN A 64 18.61 30.35 16.20
CA GLN A 64 19.46 31.39 15.63
C GLN A 64 18.70 32.64 15.19
N MET A 65 17.45 32.50 14.71
CA MET A 65 16.56 33.64 14.46
C MET A 65 16.32 34.51 15.71
N ARG A 66 16.32 33.91 16.90
CA ARG A 66 16.13 34.61 18.18
C ARG A 66 17.42 35.25 18.69
N ALA A 67 18.57 34.66 18.38
CA ALA A 67 19.87 35.16 18.84
C ALA A 67 20.47 36.23 17.90
N THR A 68 20.14 36.21 16.61
CA THR A 68 20.70 37.17 15.67
C THR A 68 20.16 38.60 15.84
N SER A 69 21.08 39.58 15.82
CA SER A 69 20.74 41.01 15.81
C SER A 69 20.42 41.55 14.41
N SER A 70 20.78 40.83 13.34
CA SER A 70 20.50 41.23 11.96
C SER A 70 19.03 41.02 11.61
N ALA A 71 18.40 42.07 11.09
CA ALA A 71 17.02 41.98 10.59
C ALA A 71 16.95 41.20 9.26
N GLY A 72 17.97 41.33 8.41
CA GLY A 72 18.08 40.62 7.14
C GLY A 72 18.18 39.11 7.35
N LEU A 73 19.16 38.69 8.16
CA LEU A 73 19.39 37.28 8.46
C LEU A 73 18.18 36.64 9.13
N ARG A 74 17.56 37.31 10.10
CA ARG A 74 16.34 36.82 10.75
C ARG A 74 15.22 36.55 9.76
N ARG A 75 15.04 37.41 8.74
CA ARG A 75 14.02 37.21 7.70
C ARG A 75 14.36 36.04 6.79
N THR A 76 15.62 35.90 6.40
CA THR A 76 16.10 34.78 5.58
C THR A 76 15.93 33.45 6.30
N LEU A 77 16.40 33.36 7.55
CA LEU A 77 16.25 32.17 8.39
C LEU A 77 14.77 31.83 8.63
N SER A 78 13.89 32.83 8.79
CA SER A 78 12.44 32.59 8.88
C SER A 78 11.87 31.89 7.65
N ALA A 79 12.27 32.31 6.45
CA ALA A 79 11.82 31.67 5.21
C ALA A 79 12.37 30.25 5.08
N LEU A 80 13.64 30.04 5.41
CA LEU A 80 14.29 28.72 5.38
C LEU A 80 13.63 27.75 6.37
N ALA A 81 13.32 28.18 7.60
CA ALA A 81 12.63 27.35 8.59
C ALA A 81 11.26 26.85 8.10
N MET A 82 10.45 27.75 7.53
CA MET A 82 9.13 27.39 6.99
C MET A 82 9.23 26.33 5.89
N SER A 83 10.22 26.46 5.01
CA SER A 83 10.39 25.51 3.91
C SER A 83 10.85 24.13 4.40
N VAL A 84 11.83 24.08 5.31
CA VAL A 84 12.35 22.81 5.88
C VAL A 84 11.24 22.06 6.65
N GLU A 85 10.40 22.78 7.39
CA GLU A 85 9.29 22.19 8.12
C GLU A 85 8.18 21.66 7.20
N GLN A 86 7.89 22.38 6.11
CA GLN A 86 6.93 21.91 5.11
C GLN A 86 7.41 20.61 4.46
N ASP A 87 8.67 20.53 4.05
CA ASP A 87 9.24 19.32 3.44
C ASP A 87 9.17 18.12 4.40
N THR A 88 9.53 18.34 5.67
CA THR A 88 9.46 17.29 6.71
C THR A 88 8.02 16.80 6.91
N ASN A 89 7.06 17.71 7.00
CA ASN A 89 5.64 17.35 7.19
C ASN A 89 5.09 16.56 6.00
N VAL A 90 5.48 16.91 4.78
CA VAL A 90 5.08 16.19 3.56
C VAL A 90 5.64 14.77 3.56
N ILE A 91 6.91 14.58 3.93
CA ILE A 91 7.53 13.25 4.04
C ILE A 91 6.79 12.38 5.05
N ASP A 92 6.50 12.90 6.24
CA ASP A 92 5.78 12.16 7.28
C ASP A 92 4.36 11.77 6.85
N ARG A 93 3.66 12.67 6.13
CA ARG A 93 2.36 12.37 5.53
C ARG A 93 2.44 11.26 4.49
N LEU A 94 3.40 11.34 3.58
CA LEU A 94 3.60 10.31 2.55
C LEU A 94 3.91 8.95 3.17
N ARG A 95 4.75 8.91 4.21
CA ARG A 95 5.04 7.69 4.96
C ARG A 95 3.77 7.12 5.61
N SER A 96 2.97 7.96 6.26
CA SER A 96 1.68 7.53 6.83
C SER A 96 0.70 7.00 5.78
N ILE A 97 0.64 7.61 4.61
CA ILE A 97 -0.20 7.15 3.49
C ILE A 97 0.31 5.80 2.98
N ALA A 98 1.62 5.64 2.78
CA ALA A 98 2.23 4.40 2.34
C ALA A 98 1.95 3.25 3.31
N ASP A 99 2.09 3.48 4.62
CA ASP A 99 1.81 2.48 5.65
C ASP A 99 0.32 2.07 5.66
N LYS A 100 -0.59 3.04 5.50
CA LYS A 100 -2.03 2.79 5.40
C LYS A 100 -2.39 1.98 4.16
N GLU A 101 -1.83 2.34 3.01
CA GLU A 101 -2.06 1.65 1.74
C GLU A 101 -1.49 0.22 1.76
N ALA A 102 -0.28 0.05 2.30
CA ALA A 102 0.33 -1.26 2.50
C ALA A 102 -0.52 -2.13 3.44
N ARG A 103 -1.09 -1.54 4.50
CA ARG A 103 -2.01 -2.26 5.39
C ARG A 103 -3.32 -2.61 4.69
N SER A 104 -3.90 -1.66 3.95
CA SER A 104 -5.16 -1.86 3.20
C SER A 104 -5.04 -3.02 2.22
N ARG A 105 -3.96 -3.04 1.41
CA ARG A 105 -3.69 -4.14 0.46
C ARG A 105 -3.54 -5.49 1.13
N ARG A 106 -2.89 -5.56 2.30
CA ARG A 106 -2.78 -6.81 3.06
C ARG A 106 -4.15 -7.33 3.51
N VAL A 107 -5.03 -6.43 3.96
CA VAL A 107 -6.40 -6.79 4.37
C VAL A 107 -7.22 -7.25 3.16
N GLU A 108 -7.12 -6.56 2.02
CA GLU A 108 -7.83 -6.92 0.79
C GLU A 108 -7.41 -8.30 0.27
N ILE A 109 -6.11 -8.62 0.26
CA ILE A 109 -5.61 -9.94 -0.13
C ILE A 109 -6.11 -11.03 0.82
N GLN A 110 -6.14 -10.77 2.14
CA GLN A 110 -6.66 -11.73 3.11
C GLN A 110 -8.16 -11.98 2.90
N ALA A 111 -8.95 -10.93 2.71
CA ALA A 111 -10.38 -11.05 2.41
C ALA A 111 -10.62 -11.82 1.10
N TYR A 112 -9.78 -11.61 0.08
CA TYR A 112 -9.85 -12.38 -1.16
C TYR A 112 -9.58 -13.88 -0.93
N ILE A 113 -8.52 -14.23 -0.20
CA ILE A 113 -8.19 -15.63 0.13
C ILE A 113 -9.34 -16.28 0.92
N GLU A 114 -9.90 -15.57 1.89
CA GLU A 114 -11.02 -16.06 2.70
C GLU A 114 -12.27 -16.29 1.85
N SER A 115 -12.57 -15.38 0.92
CA SER A 115 -13.67 -15.56 -0.03
C SER A 115 -13.47 -16.76 -0.96
N LEU A 116 -12.22 -17.04 -1.38
CA LEU A 116 -11.89 -18.22 -2.16
C LEU A 116 -12.09 -19.51 -1.35
N GLY A 117 -11.71 -19.50 -0.07
CA GLY A 117 -11.87 -20.64 0.83
C GLY A 117 -13.33 -21.07 0.94
N GLY A 118 -14.25 -20.14 1.21
CA GLY A 118 -15.67 -20.45 1.35
C GLY A 118 -16.31 -21.00 0.06
N VAL A 119 -15.93 -20.49 -1.11
CA VAL A 119 -16.43 -20.99 -2.40
C VAL A 119 -15.83 -22.37 -2.74
N ALA A 120 -14.54 -22.58 -2.44
CA ALA A 120 -13.86 -23.85 -2.67
C ALA A 120 -14.45 -24.98 -1.80
N GLU A 121 -14.78 -24.70 -0.55
CA GLU A 121 -15.41 -25.66 0.36
C GLU A 121 -16.77 -26.14 -0.18
N LEU A 122 -17.63 -25.20 -0.60
CA LEU A 122 -18.93 -25.55 -1.20
C LEU A 122 -18.76 -26.38 -2.47
N PHE A 123 -17.77 -26.05 -3.30
CA PHE A 123 -17.47 -26.81 -4.52
C PHE A 123 -17.10 -28.27 -4.22
N LEU A 124 -16.23 -28.50 -3.23
CA LEU A 124 -15.84 -29.86 -2.81
C LEU A 124 -17.03 -30.68 -2.30
N VAL A 125 -17.89 -30.09 -1.45
CA VAL A 125 -19.08 -30.75 -0.91
C VAL A 125 -20.04 -31.15 -2.03
N VAL A 126 -20.38 -30.22 -2.93
CA VAL A 126 -21.32 -30.49 -4.03
C VAL A 126 -20.75 -31.52 -5.01
N SER A 127 -19.45 -31.42 -5.32
CA SER A 127 -18.78 -32.34 -6.25
C SER A 127 -18.81 -33.79 -5.76
N VAL A 128 -18.76 -34.03 -4.45
CA VAL A 128 -18.80 -35.39 -3.88
C VAL A 128 -20.23 -35.84 -3.59
N LEU A 129 -21.07 -34.96 -3.04
CA LEU A 129 -22.41 -35.30 -2.57
C LEU A 129 -23.38 -35.62 -3.73
N VAL A 130 -23.35 -34.83 -4.81
CA VAL A 130 -24.25 -35.04 -5.96
C VAL A 130 -24.10 -36.42 -6.60
N PRO A 131 -22.90 -36.91 -6.97
CA PRO A 131 -22.76 -38.24 -7.57
C PRO A 131 -23.17 -39.36 -6.60
N ILE A 132 -22.91 -39.21 -5.30
CA ILE A 132 -23.35 -40.20 -4.29
C ILE A 132 -24.87 -40.30 -4.26
N VAL A 133 -25.59 -39.16 -4.22
CA VAL A 133 -27.05 -39.15 -4.23
C VAL A 133 -27.61 -39.77 -5.51
N VAL A 134 -27.02 -39.48 -6.67
CA VAL A 134 -27.42 -40.08 -7.95
C VAL A 134 -27.24 -41.60 -7.94
N VAL A 135 -26.11 -42.10 -7.42
CA VAL A 135 -25.86 -43.54 -7.29
C VAL A 135 -26.88 -44.20 -6.35
N ILE A 136 -27.19 -43.58 -5.20
CA ILE A 136 -28.17 -44.11 -4.24
C ILE A 136 -29.55 -44.23 -4.90
N ILE A 137 -30.01 -43.20 -5.60
CA ILE A 137 -31.31 -43.23 -6.32
C ILE A 137 -31.30 -44.34 -7.37
N ALA A 138 -30.21 -44.46 -8.15
CA ALA A 138 -30.09 -45.51 -9.16
C ALA A 138 -30.10 -46.92 -8.57
N VAL A 139 -29.47 -47.12 -7.40
CA VAL A 139 -29.46 -48.40 -6.67
C VAL A 139 -30.85 -48.72 -6.11
N ILE A 140 -31.54 -47.73 -5.51
CA ILE A 140 -32.91 -47.91 -5.01
C ILE A 140 -33.86 -48.28 -6.15
N ASP A 141 -33.80 -47.57 -7.28
CA ASP A 141 -34.59 -47.91 -8.47
C ASP A 141 -34.23 -49.31 -9.01
N GLY A 142 -32.95 -49.69 -8.98
CA GLY A 142 -32.50 -51.03 -9.40
C GLY A 142 -33.01 -52.15 -8.48
N LEU A 143 -32.98 -51.93 -7.16
CA LEU A 143 -33.45 -52.91 -6.16
C LEU A 143 -34.97 -52.99 -6.09
N LEU A 144 -35.66 -51.85 -6.05
CA LEU A 144 -37.13 -51.78 -6.08
C LEU A 144 -37.69 -52.17 -7.45
N GLY A 145 -36.91 -52.02 -8.52
CA GLY A 145 -37.25 -52.50 -9.87
C GLY A 145 -37.05 -54.01 -10.06
N ALA A 146 -36.23 -54.65 -9.23
CA ALA A 146 -36.02 -56.10 -9.22
C ALA A 146 -37.05 -56.87 -8.36
N ALA A 147 -37.73 -56.18 -7.43
CA ALA A 147 -38.86 -56.70 -6.68
C ALA A 147 -40.18 -56.35 -7.38
N GLY A 148 -41.08 -57.31 -7.51
CA GLY A 148 -42.35 -57.19 -8.23
C GLY A 148 -43.35 -56.11 -7.72
N PRO A 149 -44.59 -56.11 -8.24
CA PRO A 149 -45.46 -54.95 -8.48
C PRO A 149 -46.13 -54.35 -7.24
N ILE A 150 -45.37 -53.95 -6.21
CA ILE A 150 -45.90 -53.27 -5.02
C ILE A 150 -45.09 -51.98 -4.79
N GLY A 151 -45.41 -50.95 -5.57
CA GLY A 151 -44.76 -49.63 -5.46
C GLY A 151 -45.01 -48.70 -6.66
N GLY A 152 -46.23 -48.66 -7.20
CA GLY A 152 -46.65 -47.55 -8.08
C GLY A 152 -46.61 -46.25 -7.26
N SER A 153 -46.09 -45.12 -7.71
CA SER A 153 -46.23 -44.53 -9.03
C SER A 153 -45.15 -43.46 -9.27
N MET A 154 -43.97 -43.85 -9.76
CA MET A 154 -43.11 -43.03 -10.63
C MET A 154 -41.98 -43.93 -11.16
N ARG A 155 -42.29 -44.81 -12.12
CA ARG A 155 -41.24 -45.48 -12.90
C ARG A 155 -40.61 -44.44 -13.81
N VAL A 156 -39.39 -44.02 -13.51
CA VAL A 156 -38.57 -43.31 -14.51
C VAL A 156 -38.39 -44.28 -15.69
N PRO A 157 -38.68 -43.88 -16.95
CA PRO A 157 -38.50 -44.77 -18.10
C PRO A 157 -37.09 -45.39 -18.09
N PRO A 158 -36.90 -46.66 -18.50
CA PRO A 158 -35.58 -47.31 -18.45
C PRO A 158 -34.51 -46.62 -19.34
N ALA A 159 -34.93 -45.75 -20.26
CA ALA A 159 -34.04 -44.87 -21.01
C ALA A 159 -33.60 -43.62 -20.23
N CYS A 160 -34.34 -43.18 -19.20
CA CYS A 160 -34.05 -41.97 -18.43
C CYS A 160 -32.93 -42.17 -17.40
N THR A 161 -32.70 -43.38 -16.89
CA THR A 161 -31.59 -43.66 -15.96
C THR A 161 -30.20 -43.48 -16.59
N PRO A 162 -29.87 -44.01 -17.80
CA PRO A 162 -28.59 -43.71 -18.43
C PRO A 162 -28.46 -42.24 -18.87
N ILE A 163 -29.57 -41.59 -19.24
CA ILE A 163 -29.59 -40.15 -19.59
C ILE A 163 -29.28 -39.28 -18.36
N MET A 164 -29.83 -39.61 -17.19
CA MET A 164 -29.51 -38.93 -15.93
C MET A 164 -28.04 -39.11 -15.54
N PHE A 165 -27.46 -40.29 -15.77
CA PHE A 165 -26.05 -40.56 -15.49
C PHE A 165 -25.11 -39.76 -16.41
N LEU A 166 -25.45 -39.66 -17.70
CA LEU A 166 -24.72 -38.81 -18.66
C LEU A 166 -24.88 -37.32 -18.36
N LEU A 167 -26.08 -36.87 -17.97
CA LEU A 167 -26.31 -35.47 -17.56
C LEU A 167 -25.56 -35.11 -16.27
N ALA A 168 -25.55 -36.00 -15.28
CA ALA A 168 -24.84 -35.79 -14.03
C ALA A 168 -23.31 -35.70 -14.24
N THR A 169 -22.76 -36.59 -15.07
CA THR A 169 -21.33 -36.56 -15.41
C THR A 169 -20.95 -35.33 -16.24
N LEU A 170 -21.79 -34.90 -17.19
CA LEU A 170 -21.61 -33.66 -17.93
C LEU A 170 -21.76 -32.40 -17.05
N LEU A 171 -22.67 -32.40 -16.07
CA LEU A 171 -22.81 -31.29 -15.12
C LEU A 171 -21.56 -31.13 -14.25
N ILE A 172 -21.02 -32.25 -13.75
CA ILE A 172 -19.78 -32.25 -12.96
C ILE A 172 -18.61 -31.78 -13.83
N ALA A 173 -18.48 -32.29 -15.06
CA ALA A 173 -17.44 -31.85 -16.00
C ALA A 173 -17.57 -30.35 -16.36
N GLY A 174 -18.79 -29.85 -16.58
CA GLY A 174 -19.06 -28.44 -16.87
C GLY A 174 -18.73 -27.51 -15.70
N LEU A 175 -18.97 -27.96 -14.47
CA LEU A 175 -18.60 -27.24 -13.24
C LEU A 175 -17.08 -27.15 -13.09
N ILE A 176 -16.35 -28.23 -13.36
CA ILE A 176 -14.87 -28.25 -13.34
C ILE A 176 -14.28 -27.31 -14.41
N ILE A 177 -14.88 -27.24 -15.59
CA ILE A 177 -14.41 -26.33 -16.65
C ILE A 177 -14.68 -24.87 -16.28
N ARG A 178 -15.83 -24.57 -15.66
CA ARG A 178 -16.14 -23.21 -15.20
C ARG A 178 -15.25 -22.72 -14.07
N THR A 179 -14.80 -23.60 -13.18
CA THR A 179 -13.83 -23.22 -12.14
C THR A 179 -12.46 -22.95 -12.74
N LYS A 180 -12.03 -23.72 -13.75
CA LYS A 180 -10.77 -23.45 -14.46
C LYS A 180 -10.78 -22.15 -15.29
N ALA A 181 -11.93 -21.74 -15.80
CA ALA A 181 -12.09 -20.50 -16.57
C ALA A 181 -12.09 -19.21 -15.71
N ARG A 182 -12.05 -19.35 -14.37
CA ARG A 182 -11.98 -18.23 -13.42
C ARG A 182 -10.59 -18.00 -12.83
N GLU A 183 -9.54 -18.62 -13.39
CA GLU A 183 -8.18 -18.17 -13.12
C GLU A 183 -8.02 -16.75 -13.68
N PRO A 184 -7.82 -15.71 -12.85
CA PRO A 184 -7.47 -14.39 -13.36
C PRO A 184 -6.12 -14.52 -14.05
N LYS A 185 -6.06 -14.16 -15.34
CA LYS A 185 -4.79 -13.98 -16.04
C LYS A 185 -3.97 -12.95 -15.26
N VAL A 186 -2.82 -13.41 -14.78
CA VAL A 186 -1.68 -12.54 -14.43
C VAL A 186 -1.21 -11.84 -15.70
#